data_AF-A0A1I2HJH5-F1
#
_entry.id   AF-A0A1I2HJH5-F1
#
_cell.length_a   1.000
_cell.length_b   1.000
_cell.length_c   1.000
_cell.angle_alpha   90.00
_cell.angle_beta   90.00
_cell.angle_gamma   90.00
#
_symmetry.space_group_name_H-M   'P 1'
#
loop_
_entity.id
_entity.type
_entity.pdbx_description
1 polymer ?
#
loop_
_entity_poly.entity_id
_entity_poly.type
_entity_poly.pdbx_seq_one_letter_code
_entity_poly.pdbx_strand_id
1 'polypeptide(L)'
;MYDQMLLQCSAFALLPMDTDFPVIDVYYTQIRTLVWHHLEQAEDPEAFRQAWHEININAKADLLLLERLHLGEPLYEQTLRHMQGVVVAALNNIPKDIRR
;
A
#
# COMPACT_ATOMS: atom_id res chain seq x y z
N MET A 1 -6.65 -15.67 2.59
CA MET A 1 -5.79 -14.81 1.72
C MET A 1 -5.84 -13.34 2.11
N TYR A 2 -6.97 -12.84 2.62
CA TYR A 2 -7.07 -11.44 3.09
C TYR A 2 -6.17 -11.17 4.30
N ASP A 3 -6.00 -12.14 5.22
CA ASP A 3 -5.08 -12.02 6.36
C ASP A 3 -3.62 -11.82 5.92
N GLN A 4 -3.20 -12.46 4.83
CA GLN A 4 -1.87 -12.26 4.26
C GLN A 4 -1.71 -10.84 3.71
N MET A 5 -2.74 -10.29 3.09
CA MET A 5 -2.76 -8.90 2.63
C MET A 5 -2.69 -7.91 3.80
N LEU A 6 -3.46 -8.16 4.88
CA LEU A 6 -3.37 -7.37 6.11
C LEU A 6 -1.98 -7.44 6.76
N LEU A 7 -1.38 -8.62 6.79
CA LEU A 7 -0.03 -8.80 7.33
C LEU A 7 1.01 -8.01 6.53
N GLN A 8 0.96 -8.08 5.20
CA GLN A 8 1.86 -7.31 4.34
C GLN A 8 1.63 -5.80 4.47
N CYS A 9 0.37 -5.36 4.56
CA CYS A 9 0.05 -3.97 4.85
C CYS A 9 0.59 -3.51 6.21
N SER A 10 0.47 -4.35 7.23
CA SER A 10 0.96 -4.03 8.57
C SER A 10 2.49 -3.92 8.58
N ALA A 11 3.18 -4.80 7.87
CA ALA A 11 4.63 -4.71 7.70
C ALA A 11 5.04 -3.41 6.98
N PHE A 12 4.36 -3.05 5.89
CA PHE A 12 4.62 -1.82 5.14
C PHE A 12 4.36 -0.54 5.97
N ALA A 13 3.26 -0.51 6.71
CA ALA A 13 2.87 0.60 7.58
C ALA A 13 3.85 0.83 8.74
N LEU A 14 4.65 -0.18 9.07
CA LEU A 14 5.65 -0.16 10.14
C LEU A 14 7.08 -0.03 9.62
N LEU A 15 7.27 0.18 8.31
CA LEU A 15 8.61 0.42 7.78
C LEU A 15 9.22 1.66 8.46
N PRO A 16 10.46 1.54 8.97
CA PRO A 16 11.21 2.68 9.49
C PRO A 16 11.32 3.82 8.46
N MET A 17 11.39 5.07 8.92
CA MET A 17 11.49 6.23 8.01
C MET A 17 12.83 6.28 7.25
N ASP A 18 13.85 5.60 7.78
CA ASP A 18 15.16 5.37 7.17
C ASP A 18 15.21 4.08 6.32
N THR A 19 14.05 3.53 5.94
CA THR A 19 14.01 2.40 4.99
C THR A 19 14.42 2.87 3.60
N ASP A 20 15.36 2.16 2.97
CA ASP A 20 15.78 2.45 1.60
C ASP A 20 14.67 2.20 0.56
N PHE A 21 14.67 3.02 -0.51
CA PHE A 21 13.67 2.95 -1.58
C PHE A 21 13.45 1.55 -2.18
N PRO A 22 14.49 0.74 -2.51
CA PRO A 22 14.27 -0.59 -3.08
C PRO A 22 13.47 -1.52 -2.15
N VAL A 23 13.58 -1.35 -0.83
CA VAL A 23 12.78 -2.14 0.13
C VAL A 23 11.33 -1.69 0.09
N ILE A 24 11.09 -0.37 0.06
CA ILE A 24 9.75 0.21 -0.04
C ILE A 24 9.03 -0.26 -1.32
N ASP A 25 9.72 -0.25 -2.46
CA ASP A 25 9.17 -0.69 -3.75
C ASP A 25 8.74 -2.17 -3.75
N VAL A 26 9.55 -3.04 -3.12
CA VAL A 26 9.22 -4.47 -2.98
C VAL A 26 7.93 -4.65 -2.17
N TYR A 27 7.82 -4.02 -0.99
CA TYR A 27 6.60 -4.14 -0.18
C TYR A 27 5.38 -3.57 -0.88
N TYR A 28 5.51 -2.40 -1.51
CA TYR A 28 4.44 -1.79 -2.28
C TYR A 28 3.94 -2.71 -3.40
N THR A 29 4.88 -3.29 -4.16
CA THR A 29 4.57 -4.22 -5.26
C THR A 29 3.86 -5.48 -4.77
N GLN A 30 4.27 -6.02 -3.62
CA GLN A 30 3.61 -7.17 -3.00
C GLN A 30 2.17 -6.84 -2.60
N ILE A 31 1.95 -5.70 -1.93
CA ILE A 31 0.61 -5.26 -1.53
C ILE A 31 -0.28 -5.07 -2.76
N ARG A 32 0.20 -4.35 -3.78
CA ARG A 32 -0.59 -4.12 -5.00
C ARG A 32 -0.98 -5.42 -5.69
N THR A 33 -0.06 -6.38 -5.76
CA THR A 33 -0.31 -7.71 -6.34
C THR A 33 -1.35 -8.49 -5.54
N LEU A 34 -1.28 -8.46 -4.21
CA LEU A 34 -2.27 -9.12 -3.35
C LEU A 34 -3.66 -8.52 -3.49
N VAL A 35 -3.78 -7.19 -3.52
CA VAL A 35 -5.07 -6.51 -3.72
C VAL A 35 -5.64 -6.84 -5.11
N TRP A 36 -4.79 -6.88 -6.14
CA TRP A 36 -5.21 -7.27 -7.49
C TRP A 36 -5.74 -8.72 -7.53
N HIS A 37 -5.05 -9.66 -6.91
CA HIS A 37 -5.53 -11.04 -6.87
C HIS A 37 -6.85 -11.20 -6.13
N HIS A 38 -7.07 -10.43 -5.05
CA HIS A 38 -8.37 -10.40 -4.38
C HIS A 38 -9.46 -9.82 -5.27
N LEU A 39 -9.16 -8.73 -5.99
CA LEU A 39 -10.07 -8.13 -6.95
C LEU A 39 -10.53 -9.14 -8.03
N GLU A 40 -9.63 -10.00 -8.52
CA GLU A 40 -9.94 -11.02 -9.52
C GLU A 40 -10.81 -12.17 -8.99
N GLN A 41 -10.77 -12.41 -7.68
CA GLN A 41 -11.44 -13.56 -7.03
C GLN A 41 -12.72 -13.18 -6.29
N ALA A 42 -12.94 -11.90 -6.01
CA ALA A 42 -14.09 -11.42 -5.24
C ALA A 42 -15.39 -11.54 -6.04
N GLU A 43 -16.43 -12.08 -5.39
CA GLU A 43 -17.81 -12.12 -5.93
C GLU A 43 -18.40 -10.69 -6.04
N ASP A 44 -18.03 -9.80 -5.10
CA ASP A 44 -18.29 -8.36 -5.15
C ASP A 44 -16.96 -7.57 -5.18
N PRO A 45 -16.44 -7.24 -6.38
CA PRO A 45 -15.10 -6.68 -6.55
C PRO A 45 -14.99 -5.18 -6.25
N GLU A 46 -16.09 -4.45 -6.03
CA GLU A 46 -16.07 -2.99 -6.10
C GLU A 46 -15.17 -2.37 -5.02
N ALA A 47 -15.24 -2.86 -3.79
CA ALA A 47 -14.40 -2.37 -2.70
C ALA A 47 -12.91 -2.67 -2.92
N PHE A 48 -12.57 -3.85 -3.46
CA PHE A 48 -11.19 -4.18 -3.82
C PHE A 48 -10.70 -3.34 -5.01
N ARG A 49 -11.59 -3.01 -5.95
CA ARG A 49 -11.27 -2.13 -7.09
C ARG A 49 -10.97 -0.73 -6.60
N GLN A 50 -11.80 -0.20 -5.69
CA GLN A 50 -11.58 1.10 -5.07
C GLN A 50 -10.25 1.12 -4.30
N ALA A 51 -10.00 0.12 -3.44
CA ALA A 51 -8.76 0.03 -2.69
C ALA A 51 -7.53 -0.05 -3.61
N TRP A 52 -7.60 -0.87 -4.66
CA TRP A 52 -6.53 -0.96 -5.66
C TRP A 52 -6.29 0.38 -6.36
N HIS A 53 -7.36 1.08 -6.73
CA HIS A 53 -7.28 2.38 -7.39
C HIS A 53 -6.67 3.46 -6.48
N GLU A 54 -7.12 3.54 -5.22
CA GLU A 54 -6.58 4.50 -4.23
C GLU A 54 -5.08 4.27 -4.00
N ILE A 55 -4.65 3.03 -3.84
CA ILE A 55 -3.24 2.66 -3.71
C ILE A 55 -2.47 3.02 -4.99
N ASN A 56 -3.00 2.69 -6.16
CA ASN A 56 -2.27 2.82 -7.43
C ASN A 56 -2.24 4.26 -7.98
N ILE A 57 -3.10 5.17 -7.50
CA ILE A 57 -3.01 6.61 -7.81
C ILE A 57 -2.16 7.31 -6.76
N ASN A 58 -2.55 7.23 -5.48
CA ASN A 58 -1.97 8.07 -4.45
C ASN A 58 -0.61 7.54 -4.00
N ALA A 59 -0.53 6.26 -3.60
CA ALA A 59 0.73 5.69 -3.14
C ALA A 59 1.74 5.47 -4.29
N LYS A 60 1.29 5.31 -5.53
CA LYS A 60 2.20 5.28 -6.69
C LYS A 60 2.86 6.63 -6.97
N ALA A 61 2.13 7.73 -6.82
CA ALA A 61 2.70 9.07 -6.96
C ALA A 61 3.78 9.31 -5.90
N ASP A 62 3.51 8.90 -4.66
CA ASP A 62 4.47 8.96 -3.56
C ASP A 62 5.70 8.07 -3.82
N LEU A 63 5.52 6.86 -4.35
CA LEU A 63 6.63 5.96 -4.70
C LEU A 63 7.57 6.61 -5.74
N LEU A 64 7.00 7.22 -6.79
CA LEU A 64 7.79 7.93 -7.81
C LEU A 64 8.50 9.17 -7.25
N LEU A 65 7.94 9.79 -6.21
CA LEU A 65 8.58 10.88 -5.50
C LEU A 65 9.74 10.35 -4.64
N LEU A 66 9.54 9.28 -3.88
CA LEU A 66 10.58 8.64 -3.05
C LEU A 66 11.79 8.19 -3.86
N GLU A 67 11.60 7.69 -5.09
CA GLU A 67 12.70 7.31 -6.00
C GLU A 67 13.67 8.48 -6.29
N ARG A 68 13.20 9.73 -6.17
CA ARG A 68 13.94 10.94 -6.51
C ARG A 68 14.50 11.67 -5.29
N LEU A 69 14.08 11.28 -4.10
CA LEU A 69 14.46 11.93 -2.84
C LEU A 69 15.62 11.18 -2.19
N HIS A 70 16.44 11.90 -1.42
CA HIS A 70 17.50 11.25 -0.65
C HIS A 70 16.99 10.82 0.72
N LEU A 71 17.46 9.65 1.17
CA LEU A 71 17.17 9.16 2.50
C LEU A 71 17.68 10.14 3.57
N GLY A 72 16.85 10.39 4.57
CA GLY A 72 17.13 11.36 5.64
C GLY A 72 16.70 12.80 5.32
N GLU A 73 16.19 13.08 4.13
CA GLU A 73 15.52 14.35 3.85
C GLU A 73 14.13 14.37 4.52
N PRO A 74 13.71 15.50 5.15
CA PRO A 74 12.38 15.59 5.77
C PRO A 74 11.22 15.25 4.82
N LEU A 75 11.38 15.61 3.53
CA LEU A 75 10.38 15.31 2.51
C LEU A 75 10.32 13.81 2.20
N TYR A 76 11.43 13.07 2.30
CA TYR A 76 11.45 11.62 2.15
C TYR A 76 10.58 10.96 3.22
N GLU A 77 10.84 11.30 4.49
CA GLU A 77 10.09 10.75 5.62
C GLU A 77 8.60 11.10 5.55
N GLN A 78 8.29 12.35 5.18
CA GLN A 78 6.90 12.79 5.00
C GLN A 78 6.20 12.00 3.87
N THR A 79 6.90 11.78 2.76
CA THR A 79 6.36 11.05 1.61
C THR A 79 6.12 9.58 1.95
N LEU A 80 7.07 8.92 2.62
CA LEU A 80 6.90 7.54 3.08
C LEU A 80 5.72 7.43 4.07
N ARG A 81 5.62 8.34 5.03
CA ARG A 81 4.51 8.36 5.98
C ARG A 81 3.16 8.58 5.31
N HIS A 82 3.09 9.46 4.32
CA HIS A 82 1.87 9.68 3.54
C HIS A 82 1.48 8.41 2.78
N MET A 83 2.44 7.80 2.08
CA MET A 83 2.25 6.56 1.34
C MET A 83 1.75 5.41 2.24
N GLN A 84 2.33 5.25 3.42
CA GLN A 84 1.88 4.29 4.44
C GLN A 84 0.44 4.56 4.87
N GLY A 85 0.09 5.83 5.12
CA GLY A 85 -1.26 6.24 5.50
C GLY A 85 -2.31 5.91 4.45
N VAL A 86 -2.00 6.18 3.17
CA VAL A 86 -2.87 5.84 2.03
C VAL A 86 -3.14 4.34 1.96
N VAL A 87 -2.09 3.52 2.00
CA VAL A 87 -2.21 2.06 1.89
C VAL A 87 -3.05 1.49 3.03
N VAL A 88 -2.82 1.95 4.26
CA VAL A 88 -3.60 1.52 5.43
C VAL A 88 -5.06 1.96 5.33
N ALA A 89 -5.33 3.19 4.89
CA ALA A 89 -6.69 3.71 4.76
C ALA A 89 -7.49 2.92 3.70
N ALA A 90 -6.91 2.73 2.51
CA ALA A 90 -7.54 2.03 1.40
C ALA A 90 -7.96 0.60 1.78
N LEU A 91 -7.11 -0.13 2.49
CA LEU A 91 -7.42 -1.51 2.88
C LEU A 91 -8.41 -1.60 4.06
N ASN A 92 -8.36 -0.66 5.00
CA ASN A 92 -9.31 -0.62 6.11
C ASN A 92 -10.74 -0.27 5.67
N ASN A 93 -10.88 0.47 4.56
CA ASN A 93 -12.16 0.81 3.97
C ASN A 93 -12.89 -0.37 3.32
N ILE A 94 -12.21 -1.51 3.09
CA ILE A 94 -12.84 -2.72 2.57
C ILE A 94 -13.78 -3.30 3.65
N PRO A 95 -15.11 -3.40 3.42
CA PRO A 95 -16.07 -3.94 4.39
C PRO A 95 -15.71 -5.33 4.89
N LYS A 96 -16.03 -5.66 6.16
CA LYS A 96 -15.58 -6.91 6.82
C LYS A 96 -16.20 -8.18 6.23
N ASP A 97 -17.42 -8.07 5.75
CA ASP A 97 -18.26 -9.12 5.19
C ASP A 97 -17.72 -9.65 3.85
N ILE A 98 -16.99 -8.82 3.10
CA ILE A 98 -16.40 -9.19 1.80
C ILE A 98 -14.90 -9.57 1.87
N ARG A 99 -14.31 -9.66 3.08
CA ARG A 99 -12.88 -9.99 3.28
C ARG A 99 -12.56 -11.49 3.18
N ARG A 100 -13.48 -12.32 2.71
CA ARG A 100 -13.37 -13.78 2.75
C ARG A 100 -12.45 -14.31 1.66
#